data_AF-T1G7S6-F1
#
_entry.id   AF-T1G7S6-F1
#
_cell.length_a   1.000
_cell.length_b   1.000
_cell.length_c   1.000
_cell.angle_alpha   90.00
_cell.angle_beta   90.00
_cell.angle_gamma   90.00
#
_symmetry.space_group_name_H-M   'P 1'
#
loop_
_entity.id
_entity.type
_entity.pdbx_description
1 polymer ?
#
loop_
_entity_poly.entity_id
_entity_poly.type
_entity_poly.pdbx_seq_one_letter_code
_entity_poly.pdbx_strand_id
1 'polypeptide(L)'
;AVIFGISFFGNFLVVFTMIMDNRWNSAISLFLLSLAVADLIFIIICLPYEFASRHAFNWTGPSWMCKMASFVEMLVACTSVLNLVAVSIERSVVIVHPIKSKLWCSRGRTHRIIGFMWLAAALLSSPTIPLMVSCD
;
A
#
# COMPACT_ATOMS: atom_id res chain seq x y z
N ALA A 1 -16.65 3.75 -11.23
CA ALA A 1 -17.41 4.34 -10.10
C ALA A 1 -17.64 3.34 -8.97
N VAL A 2 -18.27 2.18 -9.22
CA VAL A 2 -18.60 1.20 -8.16
C VAL A 2 -17.35 0.68 -7.43
N ILE A 3 -16.33 0.22 -8.16
CA ILE A 3 -15.07 -0.27 -7.57
C ILE A 3 -14.39 0.82 -6.74
N PHE A 4 -14.26 2.03 -7.28
CA PHE A 4 -13.72 3.19 -6.56
C PHE A 4 -14.44 3.43 -5.24
N GLY A 5 -15.78 3.48 -5.24
CA GLY A 5 -16.57 3.75 -4.03
C GLY A 5 -16.42 2.67 -2.97
N ILE A 6 -16.48 1.39 -3.37
CA ILE A 6 -16.34 0.25 -2.47
C ILE A 6 -14.94 0.22 -1.86
N SER A 7 -13.90 0.33 -2.69
CA SER A 7 -12.51 0.28 -2.24
C SER A 7 -12.16 1.48 -1.35
N PHE A 8 -12.67 2.67 -1.66
CA PHE A 8 -12.44 3.86 -0.84
C PHE A 8 -13.12 3.70 0.52
N PHE A 9 -14.42 3.39 0.55
CA PHE A 9 -15.18 3.27 1.78
C PHE A 9 -14.66 2.12 2.66
N GLY A 10 -14.35 0.97 2.06
CA GLY A 10 -13.81 -0.19 2.78
C GLY A 10 -12.49 0.10 3.45
N ASN A 11 -11.51 0.63 2.70
CA ASN A 11 -10.19 0.94 3.26
C ASN A 11 -10.23 2.12 4.25
N PHE A 12 -11.08 3.12 4.00
CA PHE A 12 -11.31 4.20 4.96
C PHE A 12 -11.86 3.67 6.28
N LEU A 13 -12.83 2.74 6.23
CA LEU A 13 -13.41 2.15 7.42
C LEU A 13 -12.40 1.31 8.21
N VAL A 14 -11.48 0.61 7.53
CA VAL A 14 -10.35 -0.08 8.19
C VAL A 14 -9.48 0.91 8.97
N VAL A 15 -9.05 2.01 8.33
CA VAL A 15 -8.24 3.05 9.00
C VAL A 15 -9.01 3.67 10.17
N PHE A 16 -10.27 4.04 9.96
CA PHE A 16 -11.13 4.67 10.95
C PHE A 16 -11.34 3.78 12.18
N THR A 17 -11.74 2.52 11.98
CA THR A 17 -11.97 1.56 13.06
C THR A 17 -10.69 1.25 13.84
N MET A 18 -9.54 1.21 13.17
CA MET A 18 -8.26 1.02 13.85
C MET A 18 -7.87 2.19 14.75
N ILE A 19 -8.11 3.43 14.29
CA ILE A 19 -7.88 4.64 15.09
C ILE A 19 -8.84 4.67 16.28
N MET A 20 -10.14 4.40 16.06
CA MET A 20 -11.18 4.48 17.09
C MET A 20 -11.03 3.41 18.18
N ASP A 21 -10.80 2.15 17.81
CA ASP A 21 -10.67 1.06 18.80
C ASP A 21 -9.26 1.00 19.43
N ASN A 22 -8.36 1.93 19.07
CA ASN A 22 -6.96 1.95 19.51
C ASN A 22 -6.26 0.58 19.33
N ARG A 23 -6.64 -0.18 18.28
CA ARG A 23 -6.16 -1.56 18.03
C ARG A 23 -4.80 -1.60 17.35
N TRP A 24 -3.85 -0.85 17.88
CA TRP A 24 -2.43 -0.85 17.50
C TRP A 24 -1.63 -1.96 18.20
N ASN A 25 -2.34 -2.87 18.86
CA ASN A 25 -1.74 -3.76 19.83
C ASN A 25 -1.06 -4.98 19.19
N SER A 26 -1.42 -5.33 17.96
CA SER A 26 -0.92 -6.50 17.22
C SER A 26 -0.16 -6.10 15.96
N ALA A 27 0.81 -6.91 15.56
CA ALA A 27 1.60 -6.68 14.36
C ALA A 27 0.76 -6.87 13.08
N ILE A 28 -0.15 -7.85 13.04
CA ILE A 28 -1.17 -7.98 11.97
C ILE A 28 -1.97 -6.68 11.80
N SER A 29 -2.41 -6.04 12.88
CA SER A 29 -3.17 -4.79 12.78
C SER A 29 -2.37 -3.69 12.08
N LEU A 30 -1.08 -3.56 12.41
CA LEU A 30 -0.20 -2.58 11.76
C LEU A 30 0.01 -2.87 10.27
N PHE A 31 0.11 -4.15 9.88
CA PHE A 31 0.17 -4.53 8.46
C PHE A 31 -1.14 -4.26 7.72
N LEU A 32 -2.29 -4.52 8.34
CA LEU A 32 -3.60 -4.18 7.79
C LEU A 32 -3.76 -2.67 7.58
N LEU A 33 -3.28 -1.85 8.53
CA LEU A 33 -3.26 -0.41 8.37
C LEU A 33 -2.36 0.02 7.22
N SER A 34 -1.13 -0.54 7.14
CA SER A 34 -0.21 -0.21 6.04
C SER A 34 -0.81 -0.56 4.68
N LEU A 35 -1.55 -1.66 4.58
CA LEU A 35 -2.23 -2.07 3.36
C LEU A 35 -3.37 -1.10 3.01
N ALA A 36 -4.23 -0.76 3.98
CA ALA A 36 -5.32 0.19 3.77
C ALA A 36 -4.82 1.58 3.34
N VAL A 37 -3.69 2.04 3.90
CA VAL A 37 -3.05 3.29 3.48
C VAL A 37 -2.54 3.20 2.03
N ALA A 38 -1.90 2.09 1.66
CA ALA A 38 -1.42 1.89 0.28
C ALA A 38 -2.58 1.87 -0.72
N ASP A 39 -3.67 1.19 -0.39
CA ASP A 39 -4.88 1.14 -1.23
C ASP A 39 -5.53 2.53 -1.37
N LEU A 40 -5.63 3.32 -0.29
CA LEU A 40 -6.16 4.69 -0.36
C LEU A 40 -5.28 5.59 -1.25
N ILE A 41 -3.95 5.46 -1.17
CA ILE A 41 -3.02 6.20 -2.03
C ILE A 41 -3.25 5.83 -3.51
N PHE A 42 -3.38 4.54 -3.82
CA PHE A 42 -3.69 4.07 -5.18
C PHE A 42 -5.02 4.61 -5.68
N ILE A 43 -6.06 4.56 -4.85
CA ILE A 43 -7.41 5.01 -5.20
C ILE A 43 -7.45 6.51 -5.47
N ILE A 44 -6.73 7.32 -4.69
CA ILE A 44 -6.75 8.78 -4.80
C ILE A 44 -5.90 9.27 -5.98
N ILE A 45 -4.82 8.56 -6.34
CA ILE A 45 -3.86 9.03 -7.35
C ILE A 45 -4.02 8.29 -8.68
N CYS A 46 -3.99 6.95 -8.66
CA CYS A 46 -3.94 6.13 -9.87
C CYS A 46 -5.31 6.00 -10.55
N LEU A 47 -6.37 5.74 -9.79
CA LEU A 47 -7.72 5.56 -10.36
C LEU A 47 -8.26 6.80 -11.11
N PRO A 48 -8.16 8.04 -10.60
CA PRO A 48 -8.63 9.20 -11.37
C PRO A 48 -7.76 9.46 -12.60
N TYR A 49 -6.44 9.23 -12.51
CA TYR A 49 -5.54 9.31 -13.67
C TYR A 49 -5.96 8.33 -14.77
N GLU A 50 -6.14 7.06 -14.42
CA GLU A 50 -6.58 6.04 -15.37
C GLU A 50 -7.96 6.32 -15.95
N PHE A 51 -8.89 6.78 -15.12
CA PHE A 51 -10.23 7.14 -15.57
C PHE A 51 -10.18 8.28 -16.59
N ALA A 52 -9.46 9.36 -16.28
CA ALA A 52 -9.31 10.48 -17.18
C ALA A 52 -8.51 10.13 -18.45
N SER A 53 -7.46 9.30 -18.35
CA SER A 53 -6.70 8.81 -19.50
C SER A 53 -7.48 7.88 -20.42
N ARG A 54 -8.47 7.13 -19.91
CA ARG A 54 -9.35 6.31 -20.75
C ARG A 54 -10.48 7.09 -21.41
N HIS A 55 -10.96 8.15 -20.75
CA HIS A 55 -12.04 8.98 -21.27
C HIS A 55 -11.57 10.07 -22.24
N ALA A 56 -10.40 10.66 -21.98
CA ALA A 56 -9.71 11.51 -22.93
C ALA A 56 -8.76 10.63 -23.73
N PHE A 57 -9.08 10.30 -24.99
CA PHE A 57 -8.27 9.45 -25.88
C PHE A 57 -6.76 9.81 -25.89
N ASN A 58 -6.40 11.05 -25.52
CA ASN A 58 -5.06 11.47 -25.14
C ASN A 58 -5.10 12.23 -23.79
N TRP A 59 -4.15 11.94 -22.90
CA TRP A 59 -3.99 12.68 -21.64
C TRP A 59 -3.50 14.11 -21.93
N THR A 60 -4.36 15.10 -21.73
CA THR A 60 -4.03 16.53 -21.89
C THR A 60 -3.58 17.19 -20.58
N GLY A 61 -3.45 16.41 -19.51
CA GLY A 61 -3.03 16.91 -18.21
C GLY A 61 -1.51 17.08 -18.10
N PRO A 62 -1.01 17.48 -16.91
CA PRO A 62 0.41 17.63 -16.68
C PRO A 62 1.18 16.31 -16.89
N SER A 63 2.34 16.37 -17.53
CA SER A 63 3.21 15.21 -17.77
C SER A 63 3.73 14.55 -16.49
N TRP A 64 3.80 15.30 -15.39
CA TRP A 64 4.19 14.77 -14.08
C TRP A 64 3.14 13.82 -13.48
N MET A 65 1.86 13.96 -13.84
CA MET A 65 0.80 13.09 -13.31
C MET A 65 0.92 11.67 -13.83
N CYS A 66 1.26 11.50 -15.12
CA CYS A 66 1.54 10.21 -15.74
C CYS A 66 2.68 9.48 -15.01
N LYS A 67 3.80 10.17 -14.79
CA LYS A 67 4.97 9.63 -14.06
C LYS A 67 4.64 9.27 -12.61
N MET A 68 3.90 10.14 -11.91
CA MET A 68 3.51 9.90 -10.52
C MET A 68 2.53 8.73 -10.40
N ALA A 69 1.52 8.64 -11.28
CA ALA A 69 0.55 7.56 -11.24
C ALA A 69 1.22 6.19 -11.40
N SER A 70 2.14 6.05 -12.35
CA SER A 70 2.84 4.78 -12.57
C SER A 70 3.88 4.46 -11.50
N PHE A 71 4.54 5.46 -10.93
CA PHE A 71 5.38 5.27 -9.75
C PHE A 71 4.55 4.76 -8.57
N VAL A 72 3.40 5.38 -8.31
CA VAL A 72 2.51 5.01 -7.19
C VAL A 72 1.90 3.63 -7.42
N GLU A 73 1.52 3.29 -8.64
CA GLU A 73 0.99 1.97 -8.99
C GLU A 73 2.01 0.87 -8.65
N MET A 74 3.26 1.01 -9.10
CA MET A 74 4.32 0.06 -8.78
C MET A 74 4.64 0.04 -7.28
N LEU A 75 4.72 1.22 -6.64
CA LEU A 75 4.97 1.36 -5.20
C LEU A 75 3.93 0.59 -4.38
N VAL A 76 2.65 0.77 -4.68
CA VAL A 76 1.55 0.12 -3.97
C VAL A 76 1.54 -1.38 -4.26
N ALA A 77 1.77 -1.80 -5.52
CA ALA A 77 1.88 -3.21 -5.85
C ALA A 77 2.98 -3.92 -5.06
N CYS A 78 4.19 -3.35 -5.01
CA CYS A 78 5.30 -3.87 -4.21
C CYS A 78 4.96 -3.89 -2.72
N THR A 79 4.39 -2.80 -2.19
CA THR A 79 4.01 -2.68 -0.77
C THR A 79 2.97 -3.72 -0.37
N SER A 80 1.96 -3.97 -1.23
CA SER A 80 0.92 -4.96 -0.97
C SER A 80 1.48 -6.39 -0.94
N VAL A 81 2.34 -6.76 -1.89
CA VAL A 81 3.02 -8.07 -1.88
C VAL A 81 3.89 -8.23 -0.63
N LEU A 82 4.68 -7.22 -0.29
CA LEU A 82 5.51 -7.25 0.92
C LEU A 82 4.69 -7.38 2.20
N ASN A 83 3.56 -6.68 2.31
CA ASN A 83 2.62 -6.80 3.42
C ASN A 83 2.02 -8.21 3.51
N LEU A 84 1.59 -8.80 2.39
CA LEU A 84 1.06 -10.17 2.37
C LEU A 84 2.10 -11.20 2.82
N VAL A 85 3.34 -11.05 2.36
CA VAL A 85 4.47 -11.89 2.81
C VAL A 85 4.71 -11.71 4.31
N ALA A 86 4.69 -10.47 4.80
CA ALA A 86 4.90 -10.17 6.22
C ALA A 86 3.83 -10.80 7.11
N VAL A 87 2.56 -10.63 6.75
CA VAL A 87 1.42 -11.22 7.46
C VAL A 87 1.51 -12.74 7.44
N SER A 88 1.93 -13.33 6.31
CA SER A 88 2.10 -14.78 6.21
C SER A 88 3.20 -15.28 7.13
N ILE A 89 4.37 -14.65 7.13
CA ILE A 89 5.48 -14.98 8.03
C ILE A 89 5.06 -14.83 9.48
N GLU A 90 4.38 -13.74 9.83
CA GLU A 90 3.90 -13.49 11.19
C GLU A 90 2.99 -14.63 11.66
N ARG A 91 2.00 -15.00 10.84
CA ARG A 91 1.08 -16.11 11.14
C ARG A 91 1.82 -17.43 11.28
N SER A 92 2.78 -17.72 10.40
CA SER A 92 3.60 -18.94 10.49
C SER A 92 4.40 -18.98 11.79
N VAL A 93 5.00 -17.87 12.22
CA VAL A 93 5.75 -17.79 13.48
C VAL A 93 4.85 -17.97 14.69
N VAL A 94 3.63 -17.40 14.68
CA VAL A 94 2.64 -17.57 15.75
C VAL A 94 2.23 -19.03 15.90
N ILE A 95 2.00 -19.73 14.79
CA ILE A 95 1.57 -21.13 14.77
C ILE A 95 2.69 -22.06 15.24
N VAL A 96 3.90 -21.92 14.68
CA VAL A 96 5.01 -22.85 14.96
C VAL A 96 5.70 -22.55 16.29
N HIS A 97 5.75 -21.28 16.71
CA HIS A 97 6.49 -20.83 17.89
C HIS A 97 5.65 -19.91 18.80
N PRO A 98 4.58 -20.42 19.43
CA PRO A 98 3.63 -19.61 20.20
C PRO A 98 4.27 -18.80 21.34
N ILE A 99 5.28 -19.34 22.02
CA ILE A 99 5.98 -18.66 23.13
C ILE A 99 6.93 -17.56 22.63
N LYS A 100 7.60 -17.78 21.48
CA LYS A 100 8.49 -16.79 20.87
C LYS A 100 7.71 -15.71 20.11
N SER A 101 6.48 -15.99 19.67
CA SER A 101 5.64 -15.07 18.91
C SER A 101 5.48 -13.70 19.58
N LYS A 102 5.34 -13.68 20.92
CA LYS A 102 5.23 -12.44 21.72
C LYS A 102 6.47 -11.54 21.62
N LEU A 103 7.65 -12.14 21.41
CA LEU A 103 8.93 -11.44 21.26
C LEU A 103 9.18 -11.00 19.80
N TRP A 104 8.71 -11.80 18.84
CA TRP A 104 8.84 -11.55 17.40
C TRP A 104 7.82 -10.51 16.90
N CYS A 105 6.57 -10.55 17.38
CA CYS A 105 5.50 -9.60 17.08
C CYS A 105 5.56 -8.33 17.96
N SER A 106 6.76 -7.80 18.22
CA SER A 106 6.92 -6.56 18.97
C SER A 106 6.64 -5.34 18.07
N ARG A 107 5.79 -4.42 18.54
CA ARG A 107 5.35 -3.22 17.80
C ARG A 107 6.49 -2.41 17.19
N GLY A 108 7.58 -2.21 17.95
CA GLY A 108 8.74 -1.46 17.49
C GLY A 108 9.55 -2.15 16.39
N ARG A 109 9.45 -3.48 16.28
CA ARG A 109 9.97 -4.22 15.13
C ARG A 109 9.04 -4.11 13.93
N THR A 110 7.73 -4.26 14.13
CA THR A 110 6.75 -4.15 13.04
C THR A 110 6.77 -2.79 12.37
N HIS A 111 6.87 -1.69 13.14
CA HIS A 111 7.04 -0.35 12.56
C HIS A 111 8.30 -0.22 11.71
N ARG A 112 9.42 -0.81 12.16
CA ARG A 112 10.65 -0.85 11.38
C ARG A 112 10.49 -1.67 10.11
N ILE A 113 9.86 -2.85 10.20
CA ILE A 113 9.59 -3.71 9.04
C ILE A 113 8.74 -2.97 8.02
N ILE A 114 7.65 -2.31 8.44
CA ILE A 114 6.80 -1.49 7.56
C ILE A 114 7.66 -0.38 6.93
N GLY A 115 8.43 0.38 7.71
CA GLY A 115 9.32 1.41 7.16
C GLY A 115 10.30 0.87 6.12
N PHE A 116 10.92 -0.28 6.39
CA PHE A 116 11.78 -0.97 5.41
C PHE A 116 11.03 -1.40 4.16
N MET A 117 9.79 -1.87 4.28
CA MET A 117 8.96 -2.28 3.13
C MET A 117 8.62 -1.09 2.25
N TRP A 118 8.22 0.04 2.83
CA TRP A 118 7.96 1.27 2.07
C TRP A 118 9.21 1.78 1.36
N LEU A 119 10.37 1.74 2.03
CA LEU A 119 11.64 2.11 1.41
C LEU A 119 12.04 1.14 0.28
N ALA A 120 11.91 -0.17 0.51
CA ALA A 120 12.21 -1.17 -0.51
C ALA A 120 11.27 -1.04 -1.72
N ALA A 121 9.98 -0.83 -1.49
CA ALA A 121 8.99 -0.58 -2.53
C ALA A 121 9.34 0.69 -3.32
N ALA A 122 9.73 1.78 -2.65
CA ALA A 122 10.13 3.02 -3.30
C ALA A 122 11.40 2.87 -4.15
N LEU A 123 12.37 2.09 -3.68
CA LEU A 123 13.57 1.78 -4.44
C LEU A 123 13.25 0.92 -5.68
N LEU A 124 12.37 -0.06 -5.53
CA LEU A 124 11.92 -0.92 -6.63
C LEU A 124 11.05 -0.18 -7.65
N SER A 125 10.28 0.83 -7.23
CA SER A 125 9.46 1.66 -8.13
C SER A 125 10.22 2.85 -8.73
N SER A 126 11.39 3.20 -8.20
CA SER A 126 12.25 4.27 -8.74
C SER A 126 12.62 4.15 -10.23
N PRO A 127 12.89 2.95 -10.80
CA PRO A 127 13.22 2.80 -12.22
C PRO A 127 12.02 3.04 -13.13
N THR A 128 10.79 3.02 -12.61
CA THR A 128 9.57 3.27 -13.39
C THR A 128 9.50 4.72 -13.90
N ILE A 129 10.10 5.66 -13.17
CA ILE A 129 10.12 7.09 -13.52
C ILE A 129 10.92 7.39 -14.82
N PRO A 130 12.16 6.88 -15.00
CA PRO A 130 12.90 7.05 -16.26
C PRO A 130 12.41 6.14 -17.39
N LEU A 131 11.72 5.03 -17.11
CA LEU A 131 11.20 4.13 -18.14
C LEU A 131 9.94 4.67 -18.84
N MET A 132 9.09 5.42 -18.13
CA MET A 132 7.91 6.11 -18.69
C MET A 132 8.26 7.54 -19.14
N VAL A 133 9.35 7.68 -19.89
CA VAL A 133 9.75 8.95 -20.53
C VAL A 133 8.83 9.33 -21.70
N SER A 134 8.12 8.38 -22.29
CA SER A 134 7.17 8.62 -23.40
C SER A 134 5.73 8.72 -22.87
N CYS A 135 5.38 9.83 -22.21
CA CYS A 135 3.96 10.24 -22.11
C CYS A 135 3.64 11.21 -23.27
N ASP A 136 4.05 10.84 -24.48
CA ASP A 136 3.67 11.48 -25.76
C ASP A 136 2.49 10.72 -26.36
#